data_AF-A0A3D3NYT7-F1
#
_entry.id   AF-A0A3D3NYT7-F1
#
_cell.length_a   1.000
_cell.length_b   1.000
_cell.length_c   1.000
_cell.angle_alpha   90.00
_cell.angle_beta   90.00
_cell.angle_gamma   90.00
#
_symmetry.space_group_name_H-M   'P 1'
#
loop_
_entity.id
_entity.type
_entity.pdbx_description
1 polymer ?
#
loop_
_entity_poly.entity_id
_entity_poly.type
_entity_poly.pdbx_seq_one_letter_code
_entity_poly.pdbx_strand_id
1 'polypeptide(L)'
;MNVFDARRPWLGVYRLDVRLAAKTGQPTASLKIEGANECDFRNGFTDKGPVRDRGLPSGNHTRYLRTMAASMETKLVFDADPSP
;
A
#
# COMPACT_ATOMS: atom_id res chain seq x y z
N MET A 1 4.34 13.83 18.23
CA MET A 1 3.06 13.27 17.75
C MET A 1 2.45 14.32 16.83
N ASN A 2 2.68 14.22 15.52
CA ASN A 2 2.34 15.31 14.61
C ASN A 2 0.84 15.35 14.33
N VAL A 3 0.23 16.38 14.90
CA VAL A 3 -1.10 16.91 14.66
C VAL A 3 -1.18 17.29 13.18
N PHE A 4 -2.29 16.92 12.53
CA PHE A 4 -2.67 17.35 11.19
C PHE A 4 -2.23 18.81 10.88
N ASP A 5 -1.49 19.01 9.79
CA ASP A 5 -1.12 20.35 9.28
C ASP A 5 -2.02 20.70 8.11
N ALA A 6 -2.96 21.64 8.31
CA ALA A 6 -3.90 22.07 7.28
C ALA A 6 -3.23 22.66 6.02
N ARG A 7 -1.98 23.15 6.12
CA ARG A 7 -1.22 23.66 4.97
C ARG A 7 -0.55 22.56 4.17
N ARG A 8 -0.41 21.38 4.78
CA ARG A 8 0.17 20.19 4.17
C ARG A 8 -0.73 19.00 4.51
N PRO A 9 -2.00 19.02 4.05
CA PRO A 9 -3.00 18.01 4.41
C PRO A 9 -2.59 16.61 3.93
N TRP A 10 -1.64 16.53 2.99
CA TRP A 10 -1.03 15.29 2.52
C TRP A 10 -0.11 14.62 3.57
N LEU A 11 0.38 15.34 4.59
CA LEU A 11 1.23 14.75 5.64
C LEU A 11 0.37 14.01 6.66
N GLY A 12 0.64 12.73 6.85
CA GLY A 12 -0.08 11.96 7.86
C GLY A 12 -0.06 10.47 7.63
N VAL A 13 -1.04 9.82 8.26
CA VAL A 13 -1.28 8.39 8.12
C VAL A 13 -2.58 8.15 7.35
N TYR A 14 -2.49 7.27 6.36
CA TYR A 14 -3.58 6.88 5.48
C TYR A 14 -3.86 5.38 5.64
N ARG A 15 -5.11 5.01 5.45
CA ARG A 15 -5.52 3.61 5.30
C ARG A 15 -5.79 3.35 3.82
N LEU A 16 -5.10 2.36 3.26
CA LEU A 16 -5.35 1.84 1.93
C LEU A 16 -6.02 0.48 2.04
N ASP A 17 -7.24 0.36 1.50
CA ASP A 17 -7.94 -0.91 1.37
C ASP A 17 -7.89 -1.36 -0.11
N VAL A 18 -7.41 -2.58 -0.35
CA VAL A 18 -7.31 -3.17 -1.70
C VAL A 18 -8.14 -4.45 -1.73
N ARG A 19 -9.03 -4.57 -2.70
CA ARG A 19 -9.78 -5.79 -2.98
C ARG A 19 -9.33 -6.38 -4.31
N LEU A 20 -8.76 -7.58 -4.27
CA LEU A 20 -8.30 -8.32 -5.43
C LEU A 20 -9.28 -9.46 -5.73
N ALA A 21 -9.94 -9.38 -6.88
CA ALA A 21 -10.72 -10.49 -7.44
C ALA A 21 -9.85 -11.20 -8.49
N ALA A 22 -9.49 -12.46 -8.24
CA ALA A 22 -8.74 -13.23 -9.21
C ALA A 22 -9.64 -13.64 -10.38
N LYS A 23 -9.12 -13.49 -11.60
CA LYS A 23 -9.55 -14.30 -12.73
C LYS A 23 -8.71 -15.58 -12.75
N THR A 24 -9.26 -16.65 -13.30
CA THR A 24 -8.52 -17.90 -13.54
C THR A 24 -7.18 -17.57 -14.22
N GLY A 25 -6.05 -18.04 -13.69
CA GLY A 25 -4.71 -17.78 -14.23
C GLY A 25 -3.90 -16.68 -13.51
N GLN A 26 -4.53 -15.77 -12.77
CA GLN A 26 -3.85 -14.67 -12.07
C GLN A 26 -4.16 -14.66 -10.57
N PRO A 27 -3.53 -15.55 -9.78
CA PRO A 27 -3.86 -15.72 -8.36
C PRO A 27 -3.31 -14.59 -7.47
N THR A 28 -2.33 -13.82 -7.97
CA THR A 28 -1.54 -12.86 -7.19
C THR A 28 -1.26 -11.57 -7.97
N ALA A 29 -1.07 -10.48 -7.23
CA ALA A 29 -0.64 -9.19 -7.76
C ALA A 29 0.43 -8.56 -6.85
N SER A 30 1.45 -7.93 -7.42
CA SER A 30 2.45 -7.19 -6.67
C SER A 30 2.03 -5.73 -6.50
N LEU A 31 2.11 -5.21 -5.28
CA LEU A 31 1.77 -3.82 -4.95
C LEU A 31 3.04 -3.04 -4.63
N LYS A 32 3.24 -1.95 -5.37
CA LYS A 32 4.27 -0.95 -5.11
C LYS A 32 3.63 0.37 -4.72
N ILE A 33 4.18 1.02 -3.71
CA ILE A 33 3.77 2.37 -3.29
C ILE A 33 5.01 3.25 -3.20
N GLU A 34 5.00 4.38 -3.91
CA GLU A 34 6.05 5.39 -3.86
C GLU A 34 5.56 6.62 -3.08
N GLY A 35 6.49 7.30 -2.41
CA GLY A 35 6.18 8.47 -1.59
C GLY A 35 5.59 8.16 -0.21
N ALA A 36 5.49 6.89 0.20
CA ALA A 36 5.00 6.48 1.52
C ALA A 36 5.69 5.21 2.05
N ASN A 37 5.74 5.08 3.38
CA ASN A 37 6.17 3.86 4.07
C ASN A 37 4.96 3.16 4.71
N GLU A 38 5.00 1.83 4.80
CA GLU A 38 4.05 1.08 5.62
C GLU A 38 4.31 1.39 7.10
N CYS A 39 3.25 1.38 7.92
CA CYS A 39 3.34 1.60 9.35
C CYS A 39 2.41 0.69 10.14
N ASP A 40 2.71 0.50 11.43
CA ASP A 40 1.90 -0.34 12.32
C ASP A 40 0.87 0.46 13.11
N PHE A 41 -0.40 0.40 12.70
CA PHE A 41 -1.46 1.12 13.42
C PHE A 41 -1.62 0.72 14.89
N ARG A 42 -1.30 -0.53 15.26
CA ARG A 42 -1.44 -1.03 16.63
C ARG A 42 -0.31 -0.55 17.52
N ASN A 43 0.85 -0.25 16.94
CA ASN A 43 2.04 0.18 17.65
C ASN A 43 2.37 1.65 17.37
N GLY A 44 1.39 2.53 17.55
CA GLY A 44 1.58 3.99 17.43
C GLY A 44 2.04 4.46 16.04
N PHE A 45 1.71 3.70 14.99
CA PHE A 45 2.17 3.93 13.61
C PHE A 45 3.70 3.88 13.48
N THR A 46 4.34 2.92 14.16
CA THR A 46 5.77 2.64 13.97
C THR A 46 6.05 2.35 12.50
N ASP A 47 7.09 2.98 11.95
CA ASP A 47 7.50 2.82 10.55
C ASP A 47 7.98 1.38 10.28
N LYS A 48 7.48 0.75 9.22
CA LYS A 48 7.86 -0.58 8.74
C LYS A 48 8.72 -0.52 7.47
N GLY A 49 8.99 0.68 6.97
CA GLY A 49 9.74 0.94 5.76
C GLY A 49 8.89 0.92 4.49
N PRO A 50 9.52 0.94 3.31
CA PRO A 50 8.79 0.98 2.04
C PRO A 50 7.95 -0.29 1.84
N VAL A 51 6.82 -0.14 1.13
CA VAL A 51 6.01 -1.28 0.71
C VAL A 51 6.83 -2.09 -0.29
N ARG A 52 7.32 -3.25 0.16
CA ARG A 52 8.10 -4.17 -0.68
C ARG A 52 7.16 -4.91 -1.61
N ASP A 53 7.58 -5.12 -2.86
CA ASP A 53 6.87 -5.85 -3.93
C ASP A 53 6.63 -7.34 -3.57
N ARG A 54 5.79 -7.59 -2.56
CA ARG A 54 5.34 -8.92 -2.17
C ARG A 54 3.99 -9.19 -2.81
N GLY A 55 3.84 -10.39 -3.36
CA GLY A 55 2.59 -10.86 -3.94
C GLY A 55 1.43 -10.75 -2.95
N LEU A 56 0.38 -10.07 -3.35
CA LEU A 56 -0.92 -10.02 -2.70
C LEU A 56 -1.81 -11.09 -3.33
N PRO A 57 -2.24 -12.11 -2.58
CA PRO A 57 -3.20 -13.09 -3.09
C PRO A 57 -4.58 -12.44 -3.30
N SER A 58 -5.47 -13.12 -4.02
CA SER A 58 -6.87 -12.72 -4.06
C SER A 58 -7.48 -12.54 -2.66
N GLY A 59 -8.37 -11.57 -2.51
CA GLY A 59 -8.98 -11.23 -1.22
C GLY A 59 -8.90 -9.75 -0.87
N ASN A 60 -9.18 -9.45 0.40
CA ASN A 60 -9.16 -8.09 0.94
C ASN A 60 -7.87 -7.85 1.72
N HIS A 61 -7.22 -6.72 1.46
CA HIS A 61 -5.98 -6.31 2.09
C HIS A 61 -6.12 -4.90 2.63
N THR A 62 -5.64 -4.66 3.85
CA THR A 62 -5.57 -3.33 4.44
C THR A 62 -4.12 -3.00 4.78
N ARG A 63 -3.67 -1.83 4.36
CA ARG A 63 -2.34 -1.27 4.65
C ARG A 63 -2.50 0.08 5.34
N TYR A 64 -1.61 0.38 6.27
CA TYR A 64 -1.50 1.73 6.85
C TYR A 64 -0.22 2.36 6.35
N LEU A 65 -0.32 3.56 5.79
CA LEU A 65 0.76 4.25 5.09
C LEU A 65 1.03 5.57 5.75
N ARG A 66 2.30 5.86 6.04
CA ARG A 66 2.74 7.19 6.47
C ARG A 66 3.47 7.85 5.32
N THR A 67 3.09 9.08 4.99
CA THR A 67 3.80 9.88 3.99
C THR A 67 4.23 11.23 4.54
N MET A 68 5.43 11.64 4.11
CA MET A 68 5.95 12.99 4.25
C MET A 68 6.06 13.70 2.88
N ALA A 69 5.68 13.02 1.80
CA ALA A 69 5.77 13.50 0.43
C ALA A 69 4.49 14.24 0.03
N ALA A 70 4.60 15.16 -0.92
CA ALA A 70 3.45 15.89 -1.48
C ALA A 70 2.53 15.00 -2.33
N SER A 71 3.02 13.85 -2.77
CA SER A 71 2.29 12.88 -3.57
C SER A 71 2.60 11.46 -3.15
N MET A 72 1.67 10.55 -3.45
CA MET A 72 1.82 9.11 -3.28
C MET A 72 1.35 8.46 -4.57
N GLU A 73 2.17 7.56 -5.11
CA GLU A 73 1.82 6.77 -6.29
C GLU A 73 1.62 5.32 -5.89
N THR A 74 0.58 4.69 -6.43
CA THR A 74 0.26 3.28 -6.18
C THR A 74 0.21 2.52 -7.49
N LYS A 75 0.98 1.45 -7.60
CA LYS A 75 1.03 0.58 -8.78
C LYS A 75 0.73 -0.85 -8.37
N LEU A 76 -0.22 -1.46 -9.06
CA LEU A 76 -0.58 -2.87 -8.91
C LEU A 76 -0.24 -3.60 -10.21
N VAL A 77 0.58 -4.65 -10.12
CA VAL A 77 1.00 -5.48 -11.26
C VAL A 77 0.49 -6.89 -11.05
N PHE A 78 -0.35 -7.38 -11.94
CA PHE A 78 -0.83 -8.77 -11.90
C PHE A 78 0.21 -9.69 -12.53
N ASP A 79 0.42 -10.87 -11.95
CA ASP A 79 1.28 -11.87 -12.57
C ASP A 79 0.68 -12.28 -13.93
N ALA A 80 1.53 -12.38 -14.96
CA ALA A 80 1.08 -12.85 -16.26
C ALA A 80 0.72 -14.34 -16.17
N ASP A 81 -0.27 -14.78 -16.95
CA ASP A 81 -0.50 -16.20 -17.18
C ASP A 81 0.85 -16.82 -17.63
N PRO A 82 1.31 -17.93 -17.03
CA PRO A 82 2.37 -18.70 -17.68
C PRO A 82 1.80 -19.15 -19.03
N SER A 83 2.30 -18.56 -20.12
CA SER A 83 1.92 -18.97 -21.47
C SER A 83 2.09 -20.50 -21.61
N PRO A 84 1.14 -21.21 -22.22
CA PRO A 84 1.21 -22.65 -22.43
C PRO A 84 2.36 -23.05 -23.36
#